data_AF-A0A4Q1C5A9-F1
#
_entry.id   AF-A0A4Q1C5A9-F1
#
_cell.length_a   1.000
_cell.length_b   1.000
_cell.length_c   1.000
_cell.angle_alpha   90.00
_cell.angle_beta   90.00
_cell.angle_gamma   90.00
#
_symmetry.space_group_name_H-M   'P 1'
#
loop_
_entity.id
_entity.type
_entity.pdbx_description
1 polymer ?
#
loop_
_entity_poly.entity_id
_entity_poly.type
_entity_poly.pdbx_seq_one_letter_code
_entity_poly.pdbx_strand_id
1 'polypeptide(L)'
;MPNQLSQSKRRQSLAEHAAVLAALALIAKREKTTVMDLLRESAREVVRRRAQSADHADALRTAVWKLAPQMPASFRTPAQLARFKRAQREFDRAVLDMQLAAPEEVQARNSITSSRPVRLLNFDHAHAASV
;
A
#
# COMPACT_ATOMS: atom_id res chain seq x y z
N MET A 1 -12.86 14.46 48.45
CA MET A 1 -11.74 14.46 47.49
C MET A 1 -12.13 13.63 46.27
N PRO A 2 -12.60 14.23 45.16
CA PRO A 2 -13.01 13.46 43.99
C PRO A 2 -11.77 12.98 43.21
N ASN A 3 -11.72 11.68 42.91
CA ASN A 3 -10.62 11.00 42.24
C ASN A 3 -10.56 11.42 40.75
N GLN A 4 -9.76 12.44 40.41
CA GLN A 4 -9.55 12.90 39.02
C GLN A 4 -8.69 11.93 38.17
N LEU A 5 -8.16 10.85 38.77
CA LEU A 5 -7.35 9.84 38.09
C LEU A 5 -8.18 8.79 37.31
N SER A 6 -9.50 8.77 37.46
CA SER A 6 -10.38 7.79 36.78
C SER A 6 -10.84 8.24 35.39
N GLN A 7 -10.77 9.53 35.07
CA GLN A 7 -11.26 10.04 33.78
C GLN A 7 -10.25 9.90 32.63
N SER A 8 -8.97 9.69 32.93
CA SER A 8 -7.90 9.59 31.92
C SER A 8 -7.49 8.17 31.56
N LYS A 9 -8.01 7.14 32.26
CA LYS A 9 -7.81 5.74 31.86
C LYS A 9 -8.74 5.41 30.71
N ARG A 10 -8.26 5.63 29.49
CA ARG A 10 -8.66 4.94 28.24
C ARG A 10 -8.53 3.41 28.40
N ARG A 11 -9.33 2.80 29.28
CA ARG A 11 -9.67 1.39 29.15
C ARG A 11 -10.75 1.36 28.06
N GLN A 12 -10.35 1.28 26.80
CA GLN A 12 -11.17 0.52 25.84
C GLN A 12 -11.52 -0.77 26.57
N SER A 13 -12.81 -0.99 26.81
CA SER A 13 -13.21 -2.08 27.69
C SER A 13 -12.67 -3.39 27.08
N LEU A 14 -12.01 -4.24 27.88
CA LEU A 14 -11.51 -5.53 27.38
C LEU A 14 -12.63 -6.34 26.70
N ALA A 15 -13.88 -6.13 27.14
CA ALA A 15 -15.08 -6.67 26.54
C ALA A 15 -15.32 -6.18 25.10
N GLU A 16 -15.16 -4.89 24.82
CA GLU A 16 -15.27 -4.33 23.47
C GLU A 16 -14.24 -4.94 22.53
N HIS A 17 -12.97 -5.00 22.97
CA HIS A 17 -11.92 -5.62 22.17
C HIS A 17 -12.19 -7.11 21.88
N ALA A 18 -12.63 -7.85 22.89
CA ALA A 18 -12.99 -9.26 22.74
C ALA A 18 -14.17 -9.47 21.78
N ALA A 19 -15.21 -8.63 21.86
CA ALA A 19 -16.36 -8.68 20.96
C ALA A 19 -15.95 -8.42 19.50
N VAL A 20 -15.11 -7.40 19.26
CA VAL A 20 -14.59 -7.09 17.92
C VAL A 20 -13.76 -8.24 17.38
N LEU A 21 -12.85 -8.81 18.18
CA LEU A 21 -12.05 -9.96 17.75
C LEU A 21 -12.90 -11.19 17.42
N ALA A 22 -13.95 -11.46 18.20
CA ALA A 22 -14.87 -12.56 17.92
C ALA A 22 -15.62 -12.36 16.59
N ALA A 23 -16.08 -11.13 16.32
CA ALA A 23 -16.71 -10.79 15.05
C ALA A 23 -15.75 -10.95 13.86
N LEU A 24 -14.51 -10.43 13.99
CA LEU A 24 -13.49 -10.57 12.94
C LEU A 24 -13.12 -12.04 12.69
N ALA A 25 -13.02 -12.86 13.73
CA ALA A 25 -12.75 -14.29 13.59
C ALA A 25 -13.87 -15.02 12.82
N LEU A 26 -15.13 -14.66 13.05
CA LEU A 26 -16.26 -15.21 12.32
C LEU A 26 -16.22 -14.81 10.83
N ILE A 27 -15.92 -13.54 10.53
CA ILE A 27 -15.79 -13.04 9.15
C ILE A 27 -14.63 -13.75 8.45
N ALA A 28 -13.46 -13.80 9.08
CA ALA A 28 -12.27 -14.46 8.53
C ALA A 28 -12.54 -15.92 8.18
N LYS A 29 -13.26 -16.65 9.05
CA LYS A 29 -13.66 -18.04 8.80
C LYS A 29 -14.59 -18.18 7.58
N ARG A 30 -15.55 -17.26 7.41
CA ARG A 30 -16.51 -17.29 6.28
C ARG A 30 -15.84 -16.95 4.96
N GLU A 31 -14.91 -16.01 4.97
CA GLU A 31 -14.23 -15.51 3.77
C GLU A 31 -12.96 -16.31 3.42
N LYS A 32 -12.59 -17.29 4.26
CA LYS A 32 -11.33 -18.05 4.15
C LYS A 32 -10.09 -17.13 4.17
N THR A 33 -10.14 -16.09 5.00
CA THR A 33 -9.05 -15.14 5.23
C THR A 33 -8.53 -15.26 6.67
N THR A 34 -7.55 -14.43 7.04
CA THR A 34 -7.10 -14.35 8.43
C THR A 34 -7.58 -13.06 9.10
N VAL A 35 -7.74 -13.08 10.42
CA VAL A 35 -8.05 -11.87 11.21
C VAL A 35 -7.03 -10.76 10.95
N MET A 36 -5.76 -11.12 10.77
CA MET A 36 -4.70 -10.15 10.45
C MET A 36 -4.88 -9.50 9.09
N ASP A 37 -5.42 -10.20 8.10
CA ASP A 37 -5.69 -9.62 6.79
C ASP A 37 -6.83 -8.60 6.87
N LEU A 38 -7.90 -8.90 7.61
CA LEU A 38 -8.99 -7.96 7.88
C LEU A 38 -8.52 -6.73 8.68
N LEU A 39 -7.62 -6.92 9.66
CA LEU A 39 -7.01 -5.81 10.40
C LEU A 39 -6.13 -4.94 9.50
N ARG A 40 -5.37 -5.54 8.57
CA ARG A 40 -4.57 -4.78 7.60
C ARG A 40 -5.45 -4.03 6.62
N GLU A 41 -6.52 -4.66 6.14
CA GLU A 41 -7.48 -4.03 5.24
C GLU A 41 -8.17 -2.85 5.90
N SER A 42 -8.72 -3.05 7.10
CA SER A 42 -9.36 -1.96 7.87
C SER A 42 -8.38 -0.83 8.20
N ALA A 43 -7.11 -1.13 8.53
CA ALA A 43 -6.09 -0.10 8.74
C ALA A 43 -5.83 0.72 7.47
N ARG A 44 -5.71 0.06 6.30
CA ARG A 44 -5.55 0.74 5.01
C ARG A 44 -6.76 1.60 4.66
N GLU A 45 -7.97 1.10 4.95
CA GLU A 45 -9.21 1.84 4.74
C GLU A 45 -9.29 3.10 5.62
N VAL A 46 -8.83 3.03 6.87
CA VAL A 46 -8.71 4.22 7.72
C VAL A 46 -7.75 5.23 7.12
N VAL A 47 -6.57 4.80 6.65
CA VAL A 47 -5.61 5.69 5.99
C VAL A 47 -6.23 6.33 4.75
N ARG A 48 -6.88 5.54 3.90
CA ARG A 48 -7.56 6.00 2.67
C ARG A 48 -8.60 7.08 2.96
N ARG A 49 -9.46 6.87 3.97
CA ARG A 49 -10.46 7.87 4.39
C ARG A 49 -9.82 9.15 4.88
N ARG A 50 -8.72 9.07 5.63
CA ARG A 50 -8.02 10.25 6.14
C ARG A 50 -7.27 11.00 5.03
N ALA A 51 -6.79 10.28 4.02
CA ALA A 51 -6.14 10.86 2.83
C ALA A 51 -7.10 11.62 1.90
N GLN A 52 -8.41 11.63 2.15
CA GLN A 52 -9.36 12.48 1.40
C GLN A 52 -9.17 13.98 1.69
N SER A 53 -8.59 14.32 2.85
CA SER A 53 -8.18 15.68 3.17
C SER A 53 -6.76 15.92 2.68
N ALA A 54 -6.53 16.99 1.92
CA ALA A 54 -5.24 17.30 1.32
C ALA A 54 -4.10 17.41 2.37
N ASP A 55 -4.34 18.10 3.48
CA ASP A 55 -3.35 18.27 4.55
C ASP A 55 -2.94 16.93 5.18
N HIS A 56 -3.91 16.05 5.38
CA HIS A 56 -3.65 14.71 5.90
C HIS A 56 -2.99 13.81 4.84
N ALA A 57 -3.37 13.94 3.57
CA ALA A 57 -2.79 13.18 2.47
C ALA A 57 -1.29 13.42 2.37
N ASP A 58 -0.84 14.68 2.40
CA ASP A 58 0.58 15.01 2.26
C ASP A 58 1.40 14.60 3.49
N ALA A 59 0.83 14.74 4.70
CA ALA A 59 1.47 14.26 5.91
C ALA A 59 1.62 12.73 5.91
N LEU A 60 0.58 11.99 5.52
CA LEU A 60 0.58 10.53 5.43
C LEU A 60 1.53 10.05 4.33
N ARG A 61 1.51 10.69 3.16
CA ARG A 61 2.45 10.45 2.07
C ARG A 61 3.88 10.61 2.58
N THR A 62 4.21 11.75 3.18
CA THR A 62 5.55 12.02 3.71
C THR A 62 5.99 10.96 4.73
N ALA A 63 5.08 10.55 5.63
CA ALA A 63 5.39 9.52 6.63
C ALA A 63 5.65 8.15 6.00
N VAL A 64 4.81 7.72 5.05
CA VAL A 64 4.94 6.42 4.37
C VAL A 64 6.18 6.38 3.49
N TRP A 65 6.47 7.46 2.76
CA TRP A 65 7.63 7.52 1.86
C TRP A 65 8.99 7.47 2.56
N LYS A 66 9.07 7.85 3.84
CA LYS A 66 10.28 7.62 4.65
C LYS A 66 10.63 6.14 4.83
N LEU A 67 9.65 5.25 4.67
CA LEU A 67 9.81 3.80 4.76
C LEU A 67 10.03 3.14 3.39
N ALA A 68 10.14 3.92 2.32
CA ALA A 68 10.38 3.38 0.99
C ALA A 68 11.72 2.61 0.95
N PRO A 69 11.78 1.45 0.26
CA PRO A 69 13.03 0.72 0.07
C PRO A 69 14.09 1.62 -0.58
N GLN A 70 15.23 1.79 0.10
CA GLN A 70 16.31 2.63 -0.38
C GLN A 70 17.19 1.86 -1.37
N MET A 71 17.45 2.47 -2.54
CA MET A 71 18.31 1.87 -3.55
C MET A 71 19.77 1.91 -3.08
N PRO A 72 20.45 0.75 -2.94
CA PRO A 72 21.87 0.72 -2.65
C PRO A 72 22.68 1.30 -3.80
N ALA A 73 23.86 1.87 -3.50
CA ALA A 73 24.77 2.41 -4.52
C ALA A 73 25.25 1.34 -5.52
N SER A 74 25.33 0.08 -5.09
CA SER A 74 25.62 -1.05 -5.96
C SER A 74 24.93 -2.32 -5.47
N PHE A 75 24.58 -3.20 -6.40
CA PHE A 75 24.14 -4.57 -6.10
C PHE A 75 25.31 -5.51 -6.37
N ARG A 76 25.73 -6.26 -5.35
CA ARG A 76 26.83 -7.23 -5.50
C ARG A 76 26.37 -8.52 -6.18
N THR A 77 25.08 -8.83 -6.10
CA THR A 77 24.52 -10.05 -6.69
C THR A 77 23.14 -9.81 -7.32
N PRO A 78 22.76 -10.61 -8.34
CA PRO A 78 21.40 -10.59 -8.89
C PRO A 78 20.32 -10.87 -7.84
N ALA A 79 20.61 -11.70 -6.84
CA ALA A 79 19.69 -12.01 -5.75
C ALA A 79 19.37 -10.77 -4.89
N GLN A 80 20.34 -9.89 -4.64
CA GLN A 80 20.12 -8.63 -3.94
C GLN A 80 19.20 -7.70 -4.73
N LEU A 81 19.44 -7.59 -6.04
CA LEU A 81 18.56 -6.82 -6.93
C LEU A 81 17.12 -7.37 -6.93
N ALA A 82 16.96 -8.69 -7.00
CA ALA A 82 15.64 -9.34 -6.97
C ALA A 82 14.89 -9.06 -5.66
N ARG A 83 15.58 -9.13 -4.52
CA ARG A 83 15.02 -8.79 -3.20
C ARG A 83 14.60 -7.33 -3.11
N PHE A 84 15.46 -6.41 -3.57
CA PHE A 84 15.13 -4.99 -3.63
C PHE A 84 13.89 -4.72 -4.50
N LYS A 85 13.86 -5.25 -5.72
CA LYS A 85 12.71 -5.11 -6.63
C LYS A 85 11.42 -5.73 -6.05
N ARG A 86 11.52 -6.83 -5.30
CA ARG A 86 10.36 -7.39 -4.58
C ARG A 86 9.86 -6.43 -3.51
N ALA A 87 10.74 -5.94 -2.64
CA ALA A 87 10.38 -4.98 -1.59
C ALA A 87 9.79 -3.70 -2.17
N GLN A 88 10.34 -3.19 -3.27
CA GLN A 88 9.82 -2.02 -3.99
C GLN A 88 8.39 -2.27 -4.50
N ARG A 89 8.12 -3.41 -5.16
CA ARG A 89 6.77 -3.74 -5.63
C ARG A 89 5.76 -3.92 -4.51
N GLU A 90 6.17 -4.53 -3.41
CA GLU A 90 5.33 -4.69 -2.21
C GLU A 90 4.98 -3.33 -1.60
N PHE A 91 5.96 -2.44 -1.50
CA PHE A 91 5.75 -1.06 -1.04
C PHE A 91 4.81 -0.28 -1.95
N ASP A 92 5.04 -0.33 -3.27
CA ASP A 92 4.23 0.37 -4.27
C ASP A 92 2.77 -0.08 -4.25
N ARG A 93 2.55 -1.40 -4.13
CA ARG A 93 1.21 -1.95 -3.97
C ARG A 93 0.53 -1.41 -2.71
N ALA A 94 1.25 -1.35 -1.58
CA ALA A 94 0.68 -0.80 -0.35
C ALA A 94 0.32 0.69 -0.48
N VAL A 95 1.16 1.50 -1.15
CA VAL A 95 0.88 2.93 -1.40
C VAL A 95 -0.36 3.12 -2.26
N LEU A 96 -0.52 2.31 -3.32
CA LEU A 96 -1.70 2.34 -4.19
C LEU A 96 -2.96 1.87 -3.45
N ASP A 97 -2.87 0.79 -2.66
CA ASP A 97 -3.99 0.29 -1.85
C ASP A 97 -4.49 1.37 -0.87
N MET A 98 -3.59 2.18 -0.32
CA MET A 98 -3.91 3.31 0.56
C MET A 98 -4.34 4.58 -0.17
N GLN A 99 -4.31 4.60 -1.51
CA GLN A 99 -4.59 5.76 -2.36
C GLN A 99 -3.71 7.00 -2.05
N LEU A 100 -2.46 6.77 -1.64
CA LEU A 100 -1.52 7.87 -1.33
C LEU A 100 -0.72 8.36 -2.55
N ALA A 101 -0.78 7.62 -3.66
CA ALA A 101 -0.19 7.98 -4.94
C ALA A 101 -1.11 7.55 -6.08
N ALA A 102 -1.05 8.27 -7.20
CA ALA A 102 -1.71 7.85 -8.42
C ALA A 102 -0.89 6.73 -9.12
N PRO A 103 -1.53 5.82 -9.86
CA PRO A 103 -0.82 4.80 -10.66
C PRO A 103 0.24 5.40 -11.58
N GLU A 104 -0.04 6.58 -12.14
CA GLU A 104 0.86 7.33 -13.03
C GLU A 104 2.14 7.79 -12.32
N GLU A 105 2.04 8.22 -11.06
CA GLU A 105 3.20 8.65 -10.26
C GLU A 105 4.13 7.47 -9.96
N VAL A 106 3.56 6.31 -9.64
CA VAL A 106 4.32 5.07 -9.40
C VAL A 106 4.98 4.61 -10.70
N GLN A 107 4.27 4.67 -11.83
CA GLN A 107 4.81 4.33 -13.15
C GLN A 107 5.94 5.27 -13.57
N ALA A 108 5.75 6.58 -13.42
CA ALA A 108 6.75 7.59 -13.79
C ALA A 108 8.07 7.36 -13.05
N ARG A 109 8.02 7.05 -11.75
CA ARG A 109 9.21 6.75 -10.95
C ARG A 109 9.88 5.43 -11.32
N ASN A 110 9.10 4.42 -11.71
CA ASN A 110 9.62 3.09 -12.08
C ASN A 110 10.07 3.02 -13.55
N SER A 111 9.77 4.03 -14.36
CA SER A 111 10.17 4.13 -15.76
C SER A 111 11.65 4.53 -15.89
N ILE A 112 12.41 3.76 -16.66
CA ILE A 112 13.77 4.12 -17.10
C ILE A 112 13.77 4.99 -18.38
N THR A 113 12.63 5.09 -19.05
CA THR A 113 12.46 5.90 -20.25
C THR A 113 11.87 7.25 -19.89
N SER A 114 12.40 8.33 -20.50
CA SER A 114 11.69 9.61 -20.53
C SER A 114 10.29 9.39 -21.12
N SER A 115 9.29 10.16 -20.66
CA SER A 115 7.86 10.07 -21.04
C SER A 115 7.57 10.41 -22.52
N ARG A 116 8.53 10.15 -23.41
CA ARG A 116 8.37 10.31 -24.85
C ARG A 116 7.42 9.22 -25.34
N PRO A 117 6.46 9.57 -26.20
CA PRO A 117 5.56 8.59 -26.80
C PRO A 117 6.39 7.53 -27.53
N VAL A 118 6.26 6.28 -27.11
CA VAL A 118 6.86 5.14 -27.81
C VAL A 118 6.18 5.06 -29.17
N ARG A 119 6.90 5.36 -30.24
CA ARG A 119 6.43 5.10 -31.61
C ARG A 119 6.32 3.59 -31.76
N LEU A 120 5.10 3.07 -31.67
CA LEU A 120 4.80 1.72 -32.14
C LEU A 120 5.06 1.71 -33.64
N LEU A 121 6.14 1.06 -34.06
CA LEU A 121 6.35 0.71 -35.45
C LEU A 121 5.31 -0.36 -35.76
N ASN A 122 4.20 0.04 -36.37
CA ASN A 122 3.26 -0.89 -36.96
C ASN A 122 4.05 -1.69 -38.00
N PHE A 123 4.20 -3.00 -37.79
CA PHE A 123 4.65 -3.86 -38.87
C PHE A 123 3.58 -3.77 -39.96
N ASP A 124 3.98 -3.25 -41.12
CA ASP A 124 3.09 -3.04 -42.25
C ASP A 124 2.23 -4.29 -42.51
N HIS A 125 0.93 -4.08 -42.66
CA HIS A 125 -0.08 -5.08 -43.03
C HIS A 125 0.23 -5.84 -44.35
N ALA A 126 1.35 -5.56 -45.02
CA ALA A 126 1.81 -6.20 -46.24
C ALA A 126 2.04 -7.72 -46.07
N HIS A 127 2.34 -8.21 -44.87
CA HIS A 127 2.52 -9.65 -44.62
C HIS A 127 1.23 -10.41 -44.25
N ALA A 128 0.10 -9.72 -44.03
CA ALA A 128 -1.16 -10.36 -43.67
C ALA A 128 -1.99 -10.84 -44.88
N ALA A 129 -1.57 -10.51 -46.10
CA ALA A 129 -2.30 -10.83 -47.34
C ALA A 129 -1.73 -12.01 -48.15
N SER A 130 -0.71 -12.72 -47.66
CA SER A 130 -0.19 -13.93 -48.31
C SER A 130 -0.68 -15.20 -47.60
N VAL A 131 -1.96 -15.51 -47.76
CA VAL A 131 -2.52 -16.87 -47.58
C VAL A 131 -3.50 -17.12 -48.71
#